data_AF-A0A9E4RD45-F1
#
_entry.id   AF-A0A9E4RD45-F1
#
_cell.length_a   1.000
_cell.length_b   1.000
_cell.length_c   1.000
_cell.angle_alpha   90.00
_cell.angle_beta   90.00
_cell.angle_gamma   90.00
#
_symmetry.space_group_name_H-M   'P 1'
#
loop_
_entity.id
_entity.type
_entity.pdbx_description
1 polymer ?
#
loop_
_entity_poly.entity_id
_entity_poly.type
_entity_poly.pdbx_seq_one_letter_code
_entity_poly.pdbx_strand_id
1 'polypeptide(L)'
;RPGGTPYGPSKAGHEALIATMAGELEGTGVTANVLVPGGATNTNILAEDPTRDNSALIQPEVMQAPVVWLASEESNHINGRRFIAHNWDESLPLEERLEKAGAPAAWPQLGRQARSPGR
;
A
#
# COMPACT_ATOMS: atom_id res chain seq x y z
N ARG A 1 -4.42 2.84 15.69
CA ARG A 1 -5.21 2.16 16.75
C ARG A 1 -4.46 2.29 18.06
N PRO A 2 -5.16 2.44 19.20
CA PRO A 2 -4.53 2.32 20.52
C PRO A 2 -3.73 1.01 20.63
N GLY A 3 -2.64 1.00 21.42
CA GLY A 3 -1.79 -0.18 21.64
C GLY A 3 -0.64 -0.37 20.63
N GLY A 4 -0.46 0.53 19.67
CA GLY A 4 0.59 0.44 18.63
C GLY A 4 1.36 1.74 18.42
N THR A 5 1.61 2.52 19.47
CA THR A 5 2.18 3.88 19.40
C THR A 5 3.47 4.01 18.59
N PRO A 6 4.44 3.08 18.62
CA PRO A 6 5.60 3.17 17.71
C PRO A 6 5.28 2.62 16.30
N TYR A 7 4.48 1.56 16.22
CA TYR A 7 4.22 0.84 14.97
C TYR A 7 3.36 1.64 13.98
N GLY A 8 2.23 2.19 14.43
CA GLY A 8 1.31 2.92 13.56
C GLY A 8 1.97 4.15 12.90
N PRO A 9 2.53 5.08 13.70
CA PRO A 9 3.24 6.24 13.18
C PRO A 9 4.45 5.91 12.30
N SER A 10 5.23 4.87 12.60
CA SER A 10 6.36 4.50 11.72
C SER A 10 5.89 4.02 10.34
N LYS A 11 4.81 3.21 10.27
CA LYS A 11 4.22 2.80 8.99
C LYS A 11 3.59 3.97 8.24
N ALA A 12 2.92 4.87 8.95
CA ALA A 12 2.35 6.09 8.36
C ALA A 12 3.42 7.04 7.80
N GLY A 13 4.52 7.22 8.54
CA GLY A 13 5.68 7.99 8.09
C GLY A 13 6.34 7.37 6.86
N HIS A 14 6.44 6.05 6.79
CA HIS A 14 6.96 5.35 5.60
C HIS A 14 6.03 5.53 4.38
N GLU A 15 4.71 5.51 4.56
CA GLU A 15 3.77 5.78 3.48
C GLU A 15 3.85 7.25 2.98
N ALA A 16 4.03 8.21 3.88
CA ALA A 16 4.32 9.60 3.50
C ALA A 16 5.67 9.73 2.75
N LEU A 17 6.70 9.01 3.24
CA LEU A 17 7.86 8.49 2.52
C LEU A 17 7.64 8.37 1.01
N ILE A 18 6.91 7.32 0.69
CA ILE A 18 6.65 6.88 -0.68
C ILE A 18 5.88 7.93 -1.48
N ALA A 19 4.92 8.63 -0.87
CA ALA A 19 4.16 9.68 -1.55
C ALA A 19 5.05 10.85 -2.01
N THR A 20 6.03 11.26 -1.20
CA THR A 20 7.01 12.28 -1.60
C THR A 20 7.97 11.75 -2.67
N MET A 21 8.53 10.55 -2.46
CA MET A 21 9.42 9.92 -3.44
C MET A 21 8.76 9.78 -4.81
N ALA A 22 7.48 9.42 -4.86
CA ALA A 22 6.73 9.31 -6.12
C ALA A 22 6.77 10.60 -6.94
N GLY A 23 6.61 11.77 -6.30
CA GLY A 23 6.69 13.06 -6.97
C GLY A 23 8.12 13.45 -7.38
N GLU A 24 9.11 13.15 -6.53
CA GLU A 24 10.53 13.44 -6.84
C GLU A 24 11.08 12.59 -7.98
N LEU A 25 10.50 11.41 -8.22
CA LEU A 25 10.89 10.48 -9.28
C LEU A 25 10.14 10.71 -10.60
N GLU A 26 9.22 11.67 -10.67
CA GLU A 26 8.50 11.98 -11.92
C GLU A 26 9.49 12.31 -13.05
N GLY A 27 9.28 11.68 -14.23
CA GLY A 27 10.14 11.84 -15.40
C GLY A 27 11.44 11.02 -15.40
N THR A 28 11.76 10.30 -14.32
CA THR A 28 12.95 9.45 -14.25
C THR A 28 12.75 8.06 -14.86
N GLY A 29 11.50 7.64 -15.04
CA GLY A 29 11.12 6.27 -15.41
C GLY A 29 11.02 5.31 -14.21
N VAL A 30 11.22 5.78 -12.98
CA VAL A 30 11.03 5.00 -11.75
C VAL A 30 9.70 5.37 -11.08
N THR A 31 8.93 4.38 -10.65
CA THR A 31 7.69 4.57 -9.88
C THR A 31 7.89 4.18 -8.40
N ALA A 32 7.11 4.81 -7.52
CA ALA A 32 7.09 4.49 -6.09
C ALA A 32 5.64 4.31 -5.61
N ASN A 33 5.33 3.13 -5.06
CA ASN A 33 4.00 2.75 -4.61
C ASN A 33 4.06 1.98 -3.29
N VAL A 34 2.92 1.89 -2.60
CA VAL A 34 2.76 1.14 -1.35
C VAL A 34 1.89 -0.09 -1.60
N LEU A 35 2.35 -1.26 -1.18
CA LEU A 35 1.54 -2.48 -1.12
C LEU A 35 1.47 -2.96 0.33
N VAL A 36 0.26 -3.19 0.83
CA VAL A 36 0.01 -3.71 2.18
C VAL A 36 -0.95 -4.90 2.15
N PRO A 37 -0.86 -5.85 3.10
CA PRO A 37 -1.78 -6.99 3.11
C PRO A 37 -3.24 -6.59 3.32
N GLY A 38 -3.50 -5.59 4.19
CA GLY A 38 -4.85 -5.13 4.54
C GLY A 38 -5.28 -5.43 5.99
N GLY A 39 -4.51 -6.23 6.72
CA GLY A 39 -4.84 -6.63 8.08
C GLY A 39 -3.76 -7.50 8.71
N ALA A 40 -4.12 -8.21 9.78
CA ALA A 40 -3.23 -9.21 10.38
C ALA A 40 -3.02 -10.37 9.40
N THR A 41 -1.75 -10.63 9.07
CA THR A 41 -1.36 -11.65 8.10
C THR A 41 -0.68 -12.82 8.80
N ASN A 42 -1.01 -14.04 8.38
CA ASN A 42 -0.43 -15.29 8.87
C ASN A 42 1.08 -15.38 8.52
N THR A 43 1.89 -14.68 9.30
CA THR A 43 3.34 -14.61 9.18
C THR A 43 3.96 -14.68 10.57
N ASN A 44 5.25 -14.99 10.63
CA ASN A 44 6.02 -15.07 11.88
C ASN A 44 6.20 -13.72 12.62
N ILE A 45 5.70 -12.60 12.08
CA ILE A 45 5.68 -11.32 12.81
C ILE A 45 4.67 -11.33 13.96
N LEU A 46 3.62 -12.15 13.85
CA LEU A 46 2.66 -12.33 14.92
C LEU A 46 3.26 -13.30 15.93
N ALA A 47 3.17 -12.96 17.21
CA ALA A 47 3.58 -13.87 18.28
C ALA A 47 2.83 -15.20 18.15
N GLU A 48 3.55 -16.30 18.37
CA GLU A 48 2.98 -17.64 18.44
C GLU A 48 1.89 -17.66 19.51
N ASP A 49 0.75 -18.24 19.13
CA ASP A 49 -0.43 -18.32 19.96
C ASP A 49 -1.16 -19.61 19.61
N PRO A 50 -1.04 -20.66 20.45
CA PRO A 50 -1.62 -21.96 20.15
C PRO A 50 -3.15 -21.94 20.19
N THR A 51 -3.77 -20.85 20.67
CA THR A 51 -5.23 -20.68 20.74
C THR A 51 -5.78 -19.91 19.53
N ARG A 52 -4.92 -19.31 18.70
CA ARG A 52 -5.33 -18.54 17.54
C ARG A 52 -5.66 -19.45 16.37
N ASP A 53 -6.83 -19.24 15.78
CA ASP A 53 -7.15 -19.81 14.48
C ASP A 53 -6.42 -19.03 13.37
N ASN A 54 -5.32 -19.59 12.88
CA ASN A 54 -4.54 -18.98 11.79
C ASN A 54 -5.27 -18.97 10.45
N SER A 55 -6.33 -19.77 10.27
CA SER A 55 -7.14 -19.76 9.05
C SER A 55 -8.00 -18.50 8.94
N ALA A 56 -8.31 -17.86 10.06
CA ALA A 56 -9.04 -16.59 10.11
C ALA A 56 -8.17 -15.36 9.78
N LEU A 57 -6.84 -15.53 9.66
CA LEU A 57 -5.93 -14.47 9.27
C LEU A 57 -5.84 -14.33 7.74
N ILE A 58 -5.42 -13.16 7.27
CA ILE A 58 -5.06 -12.98 5.86
C ILE A 58 -3.86 -13.88 5.58
N GLN A 59 -3.94 -14.73 4.55
CA GLN A 59 -2.81 -15.56 4.15
C GLN A 59 -1.82 -14.73 3.32
N PRO A 60 -0.50 -14.92 3.47
CA PRO A 60 0.52 -14.08 2.81
C PRO A 60 0.46 -14.12 1.28
N GLU A 61 -0.13 -15.16 0.71
CA GLU A 61 -0.31 -15.37 -0.73
C GLU A 61 -1.07 -14.22 -1.40
N VAL A 62 -1.93 -13.49 -0.67
CA VAL A 62 -2.62 -12.31 -1.24
C VAL A 62 -1.66 -11.26 -1.77
N MET A 63 -0.41 -11.22 -1.28
CA MET A 63 0.61 -10.27 -1.72
C MET A 63 1.21 -10.60 -3.09
N GLN A 64 1.11 -11.86 -3.55
CA GLN A 64 1.85 -12.38 -4.70
C GLN A 64 1.42 -11.73 -6.03
N ALA A 65 0.14 -11.83 -6.37
CA ALA A 65 -0.39 -11.26 -7.62
C ALA A 65 -0.17 -9.73 -7.73
N PRO A 66 -0.53 -8.90 -6.73
CA PRO A 66 -0.33 -7.45 -6.83
C PRO A 66 1.15 -7.05 -6.84
N VAL A 67 2.05 -7.78 -6.17
CA VAL A 67 3.49 -7.44 -6.22
C VAL A 67 4.11 -7.75 -7.57
N VAL A 68 3.72 -8.86 -8.21
CA VAL A 68 4.16 -9.20 -9.57
C VAL A 68 3.65 -8.17 -10.57
N TRP A 69 2.38 -7.77 -10.46
CA TRP A 69 1.83 -6.72 -11.31
C TRP A 69 2.54 -5.37 -11.13
N LEU A 70 2.79 -4.94 -9.89
CA LEU A 70 3.55 -3.71 -9.59
C LEU A 70 5.01 -3.75 -10.09
N ALA A 71 5.55 -4.93 -10.36
CA ALA A 71 6.89 -5.11 -10.92
C ALA A 71 6.87 -5.32 -12.46
N SER A 72 5.70 -5.24 -13.08
CA SER A 72 5.52 -5.44 -14.52
C SER A 72 5.37 -4.12 -15.28
N GLU A 73 5.63 -4.16 -16.58
CA GLU A 73 5.45 -3.02 -17.51
C GLU A 73 4.02 -2.48 -17.52
N GLU A 74 3.02 -3.33 -17.22
CA GLU A 74 1.61 -2.91 -17.13
C GLU A 74 1.39 -1.85 -16.05
N SER A 75 2.29 -1.74 -15.07
CA SER A 75 2.21 -0.79 -13.97
C SER A 75 3.07 0.47 -14.17
N ASN A 76 3.73 0.66 -15.32
CA ASN A 76 4.64 1.81 -15.55
C ASN A 76 4.00 3.19 -15.34
N HIS A 77 2.69 3.29 -15.50
CA HIS A 77 1.91 4.52 -15.32
C HIS A 77 1.36 4.70 -13.89
N ILE A 78 1.66 3.75 -12.99
CA ILE A 78 1.12 3.69 -11.63
C ILE A 78 2.19 4.23 -10.69
N ASN A 79 1.94 5.39 -10.11
CA ASN A 79 2.87 6.06 -9.22
C ASN A 79 2.12 6.76 -8.06
N GLY A 80 2.71 6.79 -6.87
CA GLY A 80 2.11 7.44 -5.70
C GLY A 80 0.81 6.78 -5.23
N ARG A 81 0.62 5.48 -5.48
CA ARG A 81 -0.57 4.72 -5.10
C ARG A 81 -0.29 3.82 -3.90
N ARG A 82 -1.35 3.51 -3.15
CA ARG A 82 -1.42 2.47 -2.13
C ARG A 82 -2.39 1.39 -2.58
N PHE A 83 -2.00 0.13 -2.45
CA PHE A 83 -2.84 -1.03 -2.71
C PHE A 83 -2.99 -1.90 -1.47
N ILE A 84 -4.22 -2.38 -1.24
CA ILE A 84 -4.53 -3.40 -0.23
C ILE A 84 -4.63 -4.75 -0.95
N ALA A 85 -3.66 -5.62 -0.71
CA ALA A 85 -3.51 -6.90 -1.39
C ALA A 85 -4.72 -7.82 -1.16
N HIS A 86 -5.31 -7.84 0.04
CA HIS A 86 -6.52 -8.61 0.32
C HIS A 86 -7.74 -8.21 -0.55
N ASN A 87 -7.75 -6.98 -1.09
CA ASN A 87 -8.82 -6.50 -1.96
C ASN A 87 -8.50 -6.75 -3.46
N TRP A 88 -7.34 -7.33 -3.77
CA TRP A 88 -6.92 -7.66 -5.14
C TRP A 88 -7.67 -8.88 -5.64
N ASP A 89 -8.65 -8.64 -6.51
CA ASP A 89 -9.56 -9.66 -7.02
C ASP A 89 -9.21 -10.02 -8.47
N GLU A 90 -8.61 -11.19 -8.68
CA GLU A 90 -8.17 -11.62 -10.00
C GLU A 90 -9.31 -12.00 -10.95
N SER A 91 -10.54 -12.15 -10.43
CA SER A 91 -11.72 -12.39 -11.25
C SER A 91 -12.25 -11.13 -11.94
N LEU A 92 -11.82 -9.94 -11.49
CA LEU A 92 -12.21 -8.66 -12.05
C LEU A 92 -11.23 -8.20 -13.16
N PRO A 93 -11.72 -7.40 -14.13
CA PRO A 93 -10.87 -6.62 -15.01
C PRO A 93 -9.87 -5.76 -14.22
N LEU A 94 -8.71 -5.47 -14.82
CA LEU A 94 -7.63 -4.77 -14.13
C LEU A 94 -8.08 -3.42 -13.56
N GLU A 95 -8.82 -2.61 -14.32
CA GLU A 95 -9.28 -1.28 -13.88
C GLU A 95 -10.13 -1.35 -12.60
N GLU A 96 -11.13 -2.23 -12.58
CA GLU A 96 -11.99 -2.46 -11.40
C GLU A 96 -11.18 -2.98 -10.20
N ARG A 97 -10.16 -3.81 -10.47
CA ARG A 97 -9.24 -4.30 -9.45
C ARG A 97 -8.43 -3.17 -8.82
N LEU A 98 -7.91 -2.24 -9.64
CA LEU A 98 -7.15 -1.07 -9.19
C LEU A 98 -8.00 -0.07 -8.43
N GLU A 99 -9.28 0.06 -8.78
CA GLU A 99 -10.25 0.86 -8.04
C GLU A 99 -10.57 0.23 -6.68
N LYS A 100 -10.90 -1.07 -6.67
CA LYS A 100 -11.28 -1.82 -5.46
C LYS A 100 -10.13 -1.94 -4.44
N ALA A 101 -8.90 -2.15 -4.92
CA ALA A 101 -7.74 -2.34 -4.07
C ALA A 101 -6.95 -1.06 -3.80
N GLY A 102 -7.14 -0.02 -4.62
CA GLY A 102 -6.23 1.12 -4.67
C GLY A 102 -6.76 2.40 -4.05
N ALA A 103 -5.83 3.22 -3.56
CA ALA A 103 -6.06 4.59 -3.12
C ALA A 103 -4.79 5.42 -3.39
N PRO A 104 -4.82 6.75 -3.28
CA PRO A 104 -3.59 7.55 -3.18
C PRO A 104 -2.75 7.11 -1.99
N ALA A 105 -1.43 7.07 -2.13
CA ALA A 105 -0.54 6.87 -0.99
C ALA A 105 -0.57 8.10 -0.06
N ALA A 106 -0.63 7.86 1.25
CA ALA A 106 -0.73 8.90 2.28
C ALA A 106 -2.00 9.77 2.13
N TRP A 107 -1.86 11.08 2.35
CA TRP A 107 -2.99 12.04 2.35
C TRP A 107 -2.71 13.26 1.47
N PRO A 108 -2.45 13.08 0.16
CA PRO A 108 -2.10 14.18 -0.73
C PRO A 108 -3.21 15.23 -0.84
N GLN A 109 -4.47 14.83 -0.64
CA GLN A 109 -5.61 15.74 -0.55
C GLN A 109 -5.51 16.75 0.60
N LEU A 110 -4.78 16.43 1.68
CA LEU A 110 -4.53 17.35 2.78
C LEU A 110 -3.31 18.23 2.50
N GLY A 111 -2.22 17.64 1.99
CA GLY A 111 -0.99 18.38 1.67
C GLY A 111 -1.17 19.45 0.59
N ARG A 112 -1.96 19.15 -0.45
CA ARG A 112 -2.22 20.09 -1.56
C ARG A 112 -3.02 21.34 -1.19
N GLN A 113 -3.59 21.40 0.01
CA GLN A 113 -4.29 22.60 0.50
C GLN A 113 -3.32 23.67 1.04
N ALA A 114 -2.04 23.32 1.19
CA ALA A 114 -1.03 24.25 1.68
C ALA A 114 -0.89 25.45 0.73
N ARG A 115 -0.96 26.66 1.29
CA ARG A 115 -0.68 27.89 0.54
C ARG A 115 0.83 28.05 0.44
N SER A 116 1.37 27.92 -0.77
CA SER A 116 2.73 28.38 -1.03
C SER A 116 2.69 29.91 -1.16
N PRO A 117 3.61 30.66 -0.52
CA PRO A 117 3.96 31.98 -1.02
C PRO A 117 4.35 31.79 -2.49
N GLY A 118 3.82 32.64 -3.38
CA GLY A 118 3.99 32.50 -4.82
C GLY A 118 5.45 32.23 -5.19
N ARG A 119 5.66 31.26 -6.08
CA ARG A 119 6.88 31.23 -6.88
C ARG A 119 6.87 32.41 -7.85
#